data_AF-T2JDM6-F1
#
_entry.id   AF-T2JDM6-F1
#
_cell.length_a   1.000
_cell.length_b   1.000
_cell.length_c   1.000
_cell.angle_alpha   90.00
_cell.angle_beta   90.00
_cell.angle_gamma   90.00
#
_symmetry.space_group_name_H-M   'P 1'
#
loop_
_entity.id
_entity.type
_entity.pdbx_description
1 polymer ?
#
loop_
_entity_poly.entity_id
_entity_poly.type
_entity_poly.pdbx_seq_one_letter_code
_entity_poly.pdbx_strand_id
1 'polypeptide(L)'
;MKPVDILILSNGPGEITTWVRPVVKALRTELGTDPQQTRISVMLSPCPHSTGQEATIASRYPEVDRVQSSEQFFSFLWGEKLEMTGIGESKGWFYF
;
A
#
# COMPACT_ATOMS: atom_id res chain seq x y z
N MET A 1 6.09 3.37 -21.39
CA MET A 1 4.72 2.84 -21.19
C MET A 1 3.86 3.93 -20.59
N LYS A 2 2.53 3.82 -20.61
CA LYS A 2 1.71 4.71 -19.77
C LYS A 2 1.97 4.35 -18.30
N PRO A 3 2.10 5.32 -17.39
CA PRO A 3 2.22 5.02 -15.97
C PRO A 3 1.06 4.15 -15.49
N VAL A 4 1.37 3.17 -14.64
CA VAL A 4 0.39 2.24 -14.05
C VAL A 4 0.44 2.36 -12.53
N ASP A 5 -0.75 2.51 -11.92
CA ASP A 5 -0.95 2.36 -10.48
C ASP A 5 -1.56 0.98 -10.21
N ILE A 6 -0.85 0.16 -9.43
CA ILE A 6 -1.29 -1.15 -8.97
C ILE A 6 -1.74 -1.01 -7.51
N LEU A 7 -3.03 -1.25 -7.27
CA LEU A 7 -3.60 -1.28 -5.93
C LEU A 7 -3.77 -2.73 -5.48
N ILE A 8 -3.08 -3.10 -4.41
CA ILE A 8 -3.23 -4.39 -3.73
C ILE A 8 -4.12 -4.18 -2.51
N LEU A 9 -5.29 -4.81 -2.51
CA LEU A 9 -6.16 -4.86 -1.34
C LEU A 9 -5.83 -6.11 -0.51
N SER A 10 -5.62 -5.93 0.79
CA SER A 10 -5.38 -7.05 1.71
C SER A 10 -6.08 -6.84 3.04
N ASN A 11 -6.57 -7.92 3.65
CA ASN A 11 -7.40 -7.89 4.86
C ASN A 11 -6.72 -8.51 6.08
N GLY A 12 -5.48 -9.00 6.01
CA GLY A 12 -4.90 -9.62 7.19
C GLY A 12 -3.41 -9.85 7.21
N PRO A 13 -2.85 -10.14 8.40
CA PRO A 13 -1.41 -10.37 8.59
C PRO A 13 -0.90 -11.57 7.78
N GLY A 14 -1.72 -12.62 7.67
CA GLY A 14 -1.41 -13.80 6.88
C GLY A 14 -1.19 -13.44 5.41
N GLU A 15 -2.03 -12.58 4.84
CA GLU A 15 -1.92 -12.19 3.43
C GLU A 15 -0.67 -11.35 3.15
N ILE A 16 -0.43 -10.33 3.99
CA ILE A 16 0.75 -9.47 3.89
C ILE A 16 2.03 -10.30 3.89
N THR A 17 2.13 -11.24 4.83
CA THR A 17 3.34 -12.05 5.04
C THR A 17 3.48 -13.23 4.09
N THR A 18 2.39 -13.72 3.50
CA THR A 18 2.42 -14.91 2.64
C THR A 18 2.43 -14.58 1.15
N TRP A 19 1.38 -13.95 0.63
CA TRP A 19 1.22 -13.79 -0.82
C TRP A 19 1.55 -12.38 -1.31
N VAL A 20 1.28 -11.34 -0.51
CA VAL A 20 1.57 -9.96 -0.95
C VAL A 20 3.06 -9.80 -1.17
N ARG A 21 3.89 -10.28 -0.24
CA ARG A 21 5.36 -10.18 -0.33
C ARG A 21 5.96 -10.78 -1.62
N PRO A 22 5.67 -12.03 -2.02
CA PRO A 22 6.18 -12.57 -3.29
C PRO A 22 5.56 -11.89 -4.52
N VAL A 23 4.30 -11.43 -4.44
CA VAL A 23 3.65 -10.73 -5.56
C VAL A 23 4.33 -9.38 -5.84
N VAL A 24 4.57 -8.54 -4.83
CA VAL A 24 5.22 -7.24 -5.06
C VAL A 24 6.64 -7.39 -5.60
N LYS A 25 7.35 -8.45 -5.19
CA LYS A 25 8.65 -8.82 -5.77
C LYS A 25 8.56 -9.18 -7.24
N ALA A 26 7.62 -10.05 -7.60
CA ALA A 26 7.42 -10.44 -9.00
C ALA A 26 7.04 -9.24 -9.87
N LEU A 27 6.14 -8.36 -9.37
CA LEU A 27 5.77 -7.15 -10.09
C LEU A 27 6.97 -6.23 -10.36
N ARG A 28 7.89 -6.07 -9.40
CA ARG A 28 9.12 -5.29 -9.63
C ARG A 28 10.07 -5.93 -10.62
N THR A 29 10.15 -7.25 -10.66
CA THR A 29 10.92 -7.98 -11.68
C THR A 29 10.35 -7.77 -13.08
N GLU A 30 9.02 -7.84 -13.24
CA GLU A 30 8.35 -7.77 -14.54
C GLU A 30 8.14 -6.34 -15.06
N LEU A 31 7.86 -5.39 -14.17
CA LEU A 31 7.41 -4.03 -14.52
C LEU A 31 8.41 -2.93 -14.14
N GLY A 32 9.54 -3.31 -13.55
CA GLY A 32 10.61 -2.41 -13.13
C GLY A 32 10.38 -1.74 -11.77
N THR A 33 11.40 -1.01 -11.33
CA THR A 33 11.48 -0.43 -10.00
C THR A 33 11.20 1.07 -9.94
N ASP A 34 10.99 1.74 -11.07
CA ASP A 34 10.69 3.17 -11.12
C ASP A 34 9.23 3.45 -10.69
N PRO A 35 8.99 4.11 -9.53
CA PRO A 35 7.65 4.42 -9.03
C PRO A 35 6.87 5.41 -9.90
N GLN A 36 7.55 6.14 -10.81
CA GLN A 36 6.89 7.02 -11.77
C GLN A 36 6.29 6.26 -12.96
N GLN A 37 6.79 5.06 -13.24
CA GLN A 37 6.28 4.18 -14.30
C GLN A 37 5.31 3.14 -13.74
N THR A 38 5.67 2.52 -12.62
CA THR A 38 4.87 1.49 -11.96
C THR A 38 4.80 1.80 -10.48
N ARG A 39 3.65 2.24 -10.00
CA ARG A 39 3.44 2.47 -8.57
C ARG A 39 2.69 1.30 -7.95
N ILE A 40 3.18 0.78 -6.83
CA ILE A 40 2.54 -0.30 -6.08
C ILE A 40 2.07 0.26 -4.74
N SER A 41 0.76 0.24 -4.53
CA SER A 41 0.13 0.67 -3.29
C SER A 41 -0.54 -0.52 -2.60
N VAL A 42 -0.34 -0.65 -1.29
CA VAL A 42 -1.05 -1.64 -0.47
C VAL A 42 -2.10 -0.91 0.37
N MET A 43 -3.34 -1.36 0.27
CA MET A 43 -4.45 -0.86 1.08
C MET A 43 -4.96 -1.97 1.99
N LEU A 44 -4.99 -1.67 3.28
CA LEU A 44 -5.53 -2.59 4.27
C LEU A 44 -7.04 -2.38 4.38
N SER A 45 -7.79 -3.47 4.31
CA SER A 45 -9.22 -3.48 4.63
C SER A 45 -9.43 -3.87 6.09
N PRO A 46 -10.45 -3.29 6.77
CA PRO A 46 -10.75 -3.62 8.16
C PRO A 46 -11.00 -5.11 8.35
N CYS A 47 -10.35 -5.70 9.36
CA CYS A 47 -10.51 -7.11 9.68
C CYS A 47 -10.47 -7.31 11.19
N PRO A 48 -11.43 -8.05 11.77
CA PRO A 48 -11.45 -8.32 13.21
C PRO A 48 -10.25 -9.15 13.69
N HIS A 49 -9.54 -9.82 12.78
CA HIS A 49 -8.36 -10.64 13.07
C HIS A 49 -7.04 -9.92 12.78
N SER A 50 -7.06 -8.61 12.49
CA SER A 50 -5.82 -7.85 12.28
C SER A 50 -5.06 -7.67 13.60
N THR A 51 -3.74 -7.67 13.51
CA THR A 51 -2.85 -7.40 14.65
C THR A 51 -2.57 -5.91 14.84
N GLY A 52 -2.90 -5.07 13.85
CA GLY A 52 -2.58 -3.64 13.81
C GLY A 52 -1.13 -3.35 13.38
N GLN A 53 -0.34 -4.37 13.04
CA GLN A 53 1.05 -4.24 12.60
C GLN A 53 1.20 -4.35 11.07
N GLU A 54 0.12 -4.68 10.37
CA GLU A 54 0.14 -4.96 8.94
C GLU A 54 0.65 -3.78 8.12
N ALA A 55 0.26 -2.55 8.48
CA ALA A 55 0.69 -1.34 7.79
C ALA A 55 2.21 -1.16 7.92
N THR A 56 2.73 -1.33 9.14
CA THR A 56 4.16 -1.28 9.46
C THR A 56 4.95 -2.38 8.75
N ILE A 57 4.38 -3.57 8.59
CA ILE A 57 5.05 -4.67 7.89
C ILE A 57 5.10 -4.38 6.39
N ALA A 58 3.97 -3.97 5.79
CA ALA A 58 3.89 -3.65 4.37
C ALA A 58 4.79 -2.47 4.01
N SER A 59 4.91 -1.47 4.88
CA SER A 59 5.76 -0.29 4.64
C SER A 59 7.26 -0.60 4.69
N ARG A 60 7.65 -1.80 5.15
CA ARG A 60 9.03 -2.28 5.12
C ARG A 60 9.37 -3.02 3.83
N TYR A 61 8.39 -3.25 2.96
CA TYR A 61 8.64 -3.87 1.66
C TYR A 61 9.17 -2.79 0.72
N PRO A 62 10.46 -2.83 0.30
CA PRO A 62 11.00 -1.82 -0.60
C PRO A 62 10.31 -1.80 -1.96
N GLU A 63 9.59 -2.87 -2.30
CA GLU A 63 8.80 -2.98 -3.52
C GLU A 63 7.50 -2.16 -3.46
N VAL A 64 7.01 -1.83 -2.26
CA VAL A 64 5.76 -1.08 -2.04
C VAL A 64 6.09 0.40 -1.90
N ASP A 65 5.39 1.25 -2.64
CA ASP A 65 5.63 2.70 -2.60
C ASP A 65 4.78 3.39 -1.54
N ARG A 66 3.58 2.86 -1.30
CA ARG A 66 2.55 3.47 -0.44
C ARG A 66 1.79 2.40 0.32
N VAL A 67 1.48 2.71 1.58
CA VAL A 67 0.65 1.86 2.43
C VAL A 67 -0.45 2.71 3.05
N GLN A 68 -1.67 2.20 2.98
CA GLN A 68 -2.84 2.77 3.64
C GLN A 68 -3.36 1.80 4.68
N SER A 69 -3.55 2.31 5.90
CA SER A 69 -4.05 1.52 7.01
C SER A 69 -5.57 1.32 6.92
N SER A 70 -6.08 0.36 7.68
CA SER A 70 -7.50 -0.02 7.64
C SER A 70 -8.42 1.09 8.15
N GLU A 71 -7.93 2.00 8.98
CA GLU A 71 -8.69 3.16 9.49
C GLU A 71 -9.13 4.09 8.35
N GLN A 72 -8.34 4.17 7.27
CA GLN A 72 -8.63 5.05 6.12
C GLN A 72 -9.43 4.34 5.02
N PHE A 73 -9.87 3.09 5.24
CA PHE A 73 -10.47 2.28 4.19
C PHE A 73 -11.82 2.79 3.69
N PHE A 74 -12.73 3.13 4.59
CA PHE A 74 -14.07 3.59 4.19
C PHE A 74 -14.04 4.98 3.55
N SER A 75 -13.20 5.87 4.08
CA SER A 75 -12.88 7.17 3.47
C SER A 75 -12.52 7.04 1.99
N PHE A 76 -11.62 6.11 1.65
CA PHE A 76 -11.25 5.83 0.26
C PHE A 76 -12.44 5.37 -0.60
N LEU A 77 -13.28 4.48 -0.08
CA LEU A 77 -14.46 4.01 -0.82
C LEU A 77 -15.46 5.14 -1.12
N TRP A 78 -15.52 6.15 -0.26
CA TRP A 78 -16.32 7.35 -0.47
C TRP A 78 -15.70 8.38 -1.42
N GLY A 79 -14.55 8.05 -2.04
CA GLY A 79 -13.88 8.90 -3.01
C GLY A 79 -13.04 10.00 -2.37
N GLU A 80 -12.75 9.91 -1.07
CA GLU A 80 -11.74 10.78 -0.47
C GLU A 80 -10.38 10.49 -1.12
N LYS A 81 -9.68 11.56 -1.51
CA LYS A 81 -8.37 11.46 -2.15
C LYS A 81 -7.43 10.78 -1.17
N LEU A 82 -6.76 9.74 -1.65
CA LEU A 82 -5.76 8.97 -0.92
C LEU A 82 -4.68 9.89 -0.30
N GLU A 83 -4.79 10.24 0.99
CA GLU A 83 -3.67 10.77 1.77
C GLU A 83 -2.76 9.61 2.14
N MET A 84 -1.99 9.16 1.16
CA MET A 84 -1.02 8.08 1.32
C MET A 84 0.31 8.68 1.74
N THR A 85 0.62 8.60 3.03
CA THR A 85 1.96 8.90 3.56
C THR A 85 2.99 8.07 2.81
N GLY A 86 3.94 8.74 2.16
CA GLY A 86 5.15 8.07 1.66
C GLY A 86 5.87 7.40 2.82
N ILE A 87 6.51 6.25 2.54
CA ILE A 87 7.34 5.54 3.52
C ILE A 87 8.46 6.49 3.97
N GLY A 88 8.27 7.20 5.09
CA GLY A 88 9.23 8.17 5.63
C GLY A 88 8.66 9.53 6.04
N GLU A 89 7.40 9.87 5.75
CA GLU A 89 6.85 11.19 6.13
C GLU A 89 6.06 11.12 7.45
N SER A 90 6.69 11.62 8.52
CA SER A 90 6.02 11.97 9.76
C SER A 90 5.24 13.27 9.59
N LYS A 91 3.90 13.19 9.63
CA LYS A 91 2.94 14.28 9.90
C LYS A 91 3.27 15.66 9.29
N GLY A 92 2.48 16.09 8.31
CA GLY A 92 2.45 17.50 7.92
C GLY A 92 1.40 17.83 6.88
N TRP A 93 0.22 18.23 7.36
CA TRP A 93 -0.74 19.20 6.82
C TRP A 93 -1.01 19.27 5.30
N PHE A 94 -2.31 19.20 4.98
CA PHE A 94 -3.01 19.83 3.85
C PHE A 94 -2.12 20.70 2.95
N TYR A 95 -2.15 20.50 1.62
CA TYR A 95 -2.41 21.55 0.63
C TYR A 95 -2.38 20.96 -0.81
N PHE A 96 -3.48 21.20 -1.53
CA PHE A 96 -3.72 21.20 -2.99
C PHE A 96 -3.13 20.08 -3.87
#